data_AF-A0A519H762-F1
#
_entry.id   AF-A0A519H762-F1
#
_cell.length_a   1.000
_cell.length_b   1.000
_cell.length_c   1.000
_cell.angle_alpha   90.00
_cell.angle_beta   90.00
_cell.angle_gamma   90.00
#
_symmetry.space_group_name_H-M   'P 1'
#
loop_
_entity.id
_entity.type
_entity.pdbx_description
1 polymer ?
#
loop_
_entity_poly.entity_id
_entity_poly.type
_entity_poly.pdbx_seq_one_letter_code
_entity_poly.pdbx_strand_id
1 'polypeptide(L)'
;MPPTDFSNTLGMSFVRLPAGEFVMGSDETVDALRRDFPFDDDKRYTDLSDEAPRHRVRITRDFFMGQHEVTVAQFRAFVQGSGHVPESMADGTGGYGYNAAFAQDLDRKGDAFDGRDVRYSWLNPGFAQGDDHPVTNVTWHDAVAMARWLSDK
;
A
#
# COMPACT_ATOMS: atom_id res chain seq x y z
N MET A 1 -25.13 -6.64 -20.80
CA MET A 1 -24.40 -5.66 -19.97
C MET A 1 -22.93 -6.00 -20.01
N PRO A 2 -22.00 -5.03 -19.99
CA PRO A 2 -20.57 -5.33 -19.81
C PRO A 2 -20.36 -6.02 -18.44
N PRO A 3 -19.30 -6.84 -18.29
CA PRO A 3 -18.98 -7.45 -17.00
C PRO A 3 -18.83 -6.38 -15.90
N THR A 4 -19.38 -6.68 -14.71
CA THR A 4 -19.27 -5.83 -13.51
C THR A 4 -17.94 -6.04 -12.79
N ASP A 5 -17.34 -7.19 -13.02
CA ASP A 5 -16.17 -7.73 -12.37
C ASP A 5 -15.38 -8.61 -13.34
N PHE A 6 -14.08 -8.70 -13.13
CA PHE A 6 -13.24 -9.69 -13.82
C PHE A 6 -12.13 -10.20 -12.89
N SER A 7 -11.64 -11.40 -13.18
CA SER A 7 -10.45 -11.95 -12.52
C SER A 7 -9.31 -12.07 -13.51
N ASN A 8 -8.10 -11.65 -13.11
CA ASN A 8 -6.91 -11.79 -13.96
C ASN A 8 -6.29 -13.20 -13.85
N THR A 9 -5.17 -13.40 -14.55
CA THR A 9 -4.43 -14.67 -14.60
C THR A 9 -3.85 -15.13 -13.25
N LEU A 10 -3.77 -14.25 -12.25
CA LEU A 10 -3.37 -14.56 -10.88
C LEU A 10 -4.56 -14.74 -9.92
N GLY A 11 -5.79 -14.72 -10.43
CA GLY A 11 -7.00 -14.80 -9.61
C GLY A 11 -7.32 -13.53 -8.82
N MET A 12 -6.68 -12.39 -9.13
CA MET A 12 -7.03 -11.11 -8.53
C MET A 12 -8.40 -10.68 -9.05
N SER A 13 -9.31 -10.33 -8.14
CA SER A 13 -10.65 -9.85 -8.49
C SER A 13 -10.65 -8.33 -8.62
N PHE A 14 -11.25 -7.84 -9.71
CA PHE A 14 -11.37 -6.43 -10.00
C PHE A 14 -12.84 -6.05 -10.15
N VAL A 15 -13.20 -4.89 -9.63
CA VAL A 15 -14.55 -4.32 -9.73
C VAL A 15 -14.53 -3.12 -10.66
N ARG A 16 -15.56 -2.98 -11.49
CA ARG A 16 -15.73 -1.81 -12.34
C ARG A 16 -16.25 -0.62 -11.52
N LEU A 17 -15.49 0.47 -11.55
CA LEU A 17 -15.91 1.76 -11.05
C LEU A 17 -16.39 2.61 -12.24
N PRO A 18 -17.67 3.04 -12.27
CA PRO A 18 -18.18 3.85 -13.36
C PRO A 18 -17.57 5.25 -13.36
N ALA A 19 -17.48 5.84 -14.55
CA ALA A 19 -17.19 7.26 -14.72
C ALA A 19 -18.20 8.09 -13.91
N GLY A 20 -17.70 9.14 -13.27
CA GLY A 20 -18.51 9.91 -12.35
C GLY A 20 -17.75 11.06 -11.71
N GLU A 21 -18.44 11.72 -10.80
CA GLU A 21 -17.89 12.79 -9.99
C GLU A 21 -17.98 12.42 -8.52
N PHE A 22 -16.96 12.79 -7.77
CA PHE A 22 -16.96 12.70 -6.33
C PHE A 22 -16.21 13.89 -5.75
N VAL A 23 -16.26 14.00 -4.44
CA VAL A 23 -15.59 15.04 -3.69
C VAL A 23 -14.35 14.43 -3.04
N MET A 24 -13.17 14.92 -3.40
CA MET A 24 -11.86 14.42 -2.95
C MET A 24 -11.21 15.42 -2.00
N GLY A 25 -10.43 14.91 -1.05
CA GLY A 25 -9.81 15.72 0.00
C GLY A 25 -10.74 15.96 1.18
N SER A 26 -10.25 16.69 2.16
CA SER A 26 -10.90 16.95 3.44
C SER A 26 -11.01 18.45 3.71
N ASP A 27 -12.10 18.85 4.36
CA ASP A 27 -12.25 20.18 4.99
C ASP A 27 -12.36 20.03 6.53
N GLU A 28 -12.01 18.86 7.07
CA GLU A 28 -12.09 18.61 8.52
C GLU A 28 -11.16 19.57 9.26
N THR A 29 -11.67 20.11 10.36
CA THR A 29 -10.88 21.01 11.21
C THR A 29 -10.03 20.20 12.17
N VAL A 30 -8.89 20.74 12.59
CA VAL A 30 -8.06 20.17 13.66
C VAL A 30 -8.89 19.83 14.91
N ASP A 31 -9.83 20.70 15.28
CA ASP A 31 -10.69 20.47 16.44
C ASP A 31 -11.69 19.33 16.22
N ALA A 32 -12.10 19.04 14.98
CA ALA A 32 -12.90 17.87 14.67
C ALA A 32 -12.08 16.58 14.78
N LEU A 33 -10.89 16.58 14.17
CA LEU A 33 -9.98 15.44 14.22
C LEU A 33 -9.55 15.10 15.65
N ARG A 34 -9.27 16.11 16.49
CA ARG A 34 -8.97 15.93 17.93
C ARG A 34 -10.10 15.25 18.70
N ARG A 35 -11.36 15.55 18.37
CA ARG A 35 -12.51 14.92 19.05
C ARG A 35 -12.63 13.45 18.65
N ASP A 36 -12.42 13.15 17.37
CA ASP A 36 -12.64 11.80 16.82
C ASP A 36 -11.44 10.87 17.09
N PHE A 37 -10.23 11.42 17.14
CA PHE A 37 -8.98 10.68 17.36
C PHE A 37 -8.21 11.22 18.57
N PRO A 38 -8.74 11.19 19.80
CA PRO A 38 -8.19 11.93 20.95
C PRO A 38 -6.84 11.42 21.48
N PHE A 39 -6.26 10.38 20.87
CA PHE A 39 -5.02 9.75 21.30
C PHE A 39 -3.80 10.13 20.45
N ASP A 40 -3.99 10.93 19.39
CA ASP A 40 -2.91 11.36 18.53
C ASP A 40 -2.19 12.61 19.07
N ASP A 41 -0.94 12.79 18.65
CA ASP A 41 -0.16 14.01 18.92
C ASP A 41 -0.76 15.18 18.13
N ASP A 42 -0.80 16.36 18.75
CA ASP A 42 -1.25 17.62 18.14
C ASP A 42 -0.63 17.89 16.76
N LYS A 43 0.65 17.53 16.58
CA LYS A 43 1.35 17.68 15.31
C LYS A 43 0.69 16.89 14.17
N ARG A 44 0.11 15.71 14.47
CA ARG A 44 -0.54 14.89 13.45
C ARG A 44 -1.73 15.58 12.83
N TYR A 45 -2.49 16.36 13.59
CA TYR A 45 -3.64 17.08 13.02
C TYR A 45 -3.23 18.27 12.17
N THR A 46 -2.09 18.90 12.48
CA THR A 46 -1.60 20.06 11.71
C THR A 46 -0.87 19.69 10.43
N ASP A 47 -0.27 18.50 10.37
CA ASP A 47 0.47 18.01 9.20
C ASP A 47 -0.45 17.47 8.07
N LEU A 48 -1.79 17.50 8.26
CA LEU A 48 -2.79 17.04 7.26
C LEU A 48 -3.26 18.15 6.32
N SER A 49 -2.57 19.30 6.27
CA SER A 49 -2.95 20.43 5.41
C SER A 49 -3.02 20.05 3.93
N ASP A 50 -2.23 19.06 3.51
CA ASP A 50 -2.15 18.60 2.12
C ASP A 50 -3.36 17.72 1.71
N GLU A 51 -4.21 17.31 2.66
CA GLU A 51 -5.49 16.66 2.37
C GLU A 51 -6.57 17.67 1.95
N ALA A 52 -6.35 18.96 2.22
CA ALA A 52 -7.23 20.06 1.87
C ALA A 52 -6.76 20.79 0.58
N PRO A 53 -7.62 21.56 -0.09
CA PRO A 53 -9.05 21.68 0.15
C PRO A 53 -9.81 20.51 -0.45
N ARG A 54 -11.00 20.29 0.09
CA ARG A 54 -11.97 19.44 -0.56
C ARG A 54 -12.40 20.04 -1.91
N HIS A 55 -12.32 19.25 -2.96
CA HIS A 55 -12.62 19.70 -4.33
C HIS A 55 -13.33 18.63 -5.14
N ARG A 56 -14.04 19.05 -6.19
CA ARG A 56 -14.78 18.14 -7.07
C ARG A 56 -13.84 17.55 -8.11
N VAL A 57 -13.76 16.23 -8.16
CA VAL A 57 -13.00 15.47 -9.15
C VAL A 57 -13.95 14.74 -10.08
N ARG A 58 -13.66 14.78 -11.39
CA ARG A 58 -14.40 14.04 -12.41
C ARG A 58 -13.50 13.00 -13.08
N ILE A 59 -13.84 11.73 -12.93
CA ILE A 59 -13.22 10.63 -13.66
C ILE A 59 -14.08 10.35 -14.90
N THR A 60 -13.49 10.57 -16.07
CA THR A 60 -14.24 10.62 -17.35
C THR A 60 -14.46 9.26 -18.00
N ARG A 61 -13.83 8.22 -17.49
CA ARG A 61 -13.89 6.87 -18.03
C ARG A 61 -14.07 5.89 -16.90
N ASP A 62 -14.84 4.85 -17.17
CA ASP A 62 -14.89 3.70 -16.29
C ASP A 62 -13.51 3.07 -16.21
N PHE A 63 -13.19 2.53 -15.05
CA PHE A 63 -11.97 1.76 -14.85
C PHE A 63 -12.22 0.62 -13.89
N PHE A 64 -11.31 -0.34 -13.86
CA PHE A 64 -11.35 -1.45 -12.93
C PHE A 64 -10.35 -1.20 -11.80
N MET A 65 -10.75 -1.52 -10.57
CA MET A 65 -9.90 -1.43 -9.38
C MET A 65 -9.84 -2.80 -8.72
N GLY A 66 -8.65 -3.19 -8.27
CA GLY A 66 -8.48 -4.43 -7.50
C GLY A 66 -9.31 -4.35 -6.22
N GLN A 67 -10.08 -5.40 -5.94
CA GLN A 67 -10.95 -5.44 -4.76
C GLN A 67 -10.15 -5.49 -3.46
N HIS A 68 -8.95 -6.05 -3.50
CA HIS A 68 -8.04 -6.20 -2.38
C HIS A 68 -6.63 -5.74 -2.78
N GLU A 69 -5.79 -5.47 -1.79
CA GLU A 69 -4.35 -5.34 -1.99
C GLU A 69 -3.74 -6.60 -2.62
N VAL A 70 -2.60 -6.43 -3.29
CA VAL A 70 -1.84 -7.54 -3.86
C VAL A 70 -1.30 -8.43 -2.75
N THR A 71 -1.53 -9.74 -2.83
CA THR A 71 -1.08 -10.67 -1.80
C THR A 71 0.36 -11.14 -2.00
N VAL A 72 0.97 -11.69 -0.95
CA VAL A 72 2.30 -12.32 -1.01
C VAL A 72 2.37 -13.41 -2.08
N ALA A 73 1.35 -14.28 -2.19
CA ALA A 73 1.31 -15.32 -3.22
C ALA A 73 1.24 -14.75 -4.65
N GLN A 74 0.44 -13.70 -4.86
CA GLN A 74 0.31 -13.06 -6.18
C GLN A 74 1.62 -12.37 -6.59
N PHE A 75 2.25 -11.66 -5.67
CA PHE A 75 3.54 -11.03 -5.94
C PHE A 75 4.65 -12.07 -6.18
N ARG A 76 4.65 -13.18 -5.43
CA ARG A 76 5.55 -14.32 -5.66
C ARG A 76 5.38 -14.90 -7.07
N ALA A 77 4.14 -15.08 -7.53
CA ALA A 77 3.86 -15.56 -8.88
C ALA A 77 4.36 -14.59 -9.96
N PHE A 78 4.23 -13.27 -9.73
CA PHE A 78 4.83 -12.25 -10.59
C PHE A 78 6.36 -12.38 -10.64
N VAL A 79 7.05 -12.41 -9.49
CA VAL A 79 8.51 -12.53 -9.42
C VAL A 79 9.01 -13.78 -10.15
N GLN A 80 8.39 -14.93 -9.89
CA GLN A 80 8.75 -16.20 -10.53
C GLN A 80 8.44 -16.21 -12.03
N GLY A 81 7.29 -15.64 -12.43
CA GLY A 81 6.83 -15.65 -13.81
C GLY A 81 7.45 -14.59 -14.72
N SER A 82 8.05 -13.54 -14.16
CA SER A 82 8.72 -12.46 -14.90
C SER A 82 10.25 -12.50 -14.79
N GLY A 83 10.78 -13.14 -13.74
CA GLY A 83 12.19 -13.03 -13.39
C GLY A 83 12.57 -11.68 -12.75
N HIS A 84 11.58 -10.84 -12.39
CA HIS A 84 11.80 -9.55 -11.74
C HIS A 84 12.50 -9.72 -10.39
N VAL A 85 13.51 -8.90 -10.14
CA VAL A 85 14.19 -8.84 -8.83
C VAL A 85 13.71 -7.56 -8.13
N PRO A 86 12.95 -7.67 -7.02
CA PRO A 86 12.45 -6.49 -6.32
C PRO A 86 13.57 -5.54 -5.86
N GLU A 87 13.30 -4.24 -5.88
CA GLU A 87 14.34 -3.23 -5.62
C GLU A 87 14.99 -3.36 -4.24
N SER A 88 14.20 -3.74 -3.22
CA SER A 88 14.72 -4.02 -1.87
C SER A 88 15.80 -5.11 -1.84
N MET A 89 15.83 -5.99 -2.84
CA MET A 89 16.88 -7.00 -3.01
C MET A 89 17.95 -6.57 -4.03
N ALA A 90 17.54 -5.91 -5.12
CA ALA A 90 18.42 -5.57 -6.23
C ALA A 90 19.47 -4.50 -5.87
N ASP A 91 19.10 -3.50 -5.05
CA ASP A 91 20.01 -2.42 -4.68
C ASP A 91 20.93 -2.76 -3.48
N GLY A 92 20.74 -3.93 -2.87
CA GLY A 92 21.54 -4.42 -1.76
C GLY A 92 21.37 -3.64 -0.45
N THR A 93 20.33 -2.82 -0.33
CA THR A 93 20.07 -2.03 0.88
C THR A 93 18.95 -2.61 1.74
N GLY A 94 18.13 -3.51 1.20
CA GLY A 94 17.05 -4.18 1.93
C GLY A 94 15.76 -3.39 2.02
N GLY A 95 14.93 -3.75 2.99
CA GLY A 95 13.64 -3.15 3.30
C GLY A 95 13.59 -2.57 4.71
N TYR A 96 12.45 -1.96 5.05
CA TYR A 96 12.13 -1.61 6.43
C TYR A 96 11.51 -2.82 7.12
N GLY A 97 11.78 -2.97 8.41
CA GLY A 97 11.37 -4.18 9.11
C GLY A 97 10.87 -3.93 10.50
N TYR A 98 9.78 -4.60 10.86
CA TYR A 98 9.31 -4.60 12.24
C TYR A 98 10.33 -5.31 13.14
N ASN A 99 10.57 -4.74 14.31
CA ASN A 99 11.41 -5.32 15.33
C ASN A 99 10.66 -5.37 16.67
N ALA A 100 10.26 -6.58 17.05
CA ALA A 100 9.51 -6.80 18.29
C ALA A 100 10.24 -6.33 19.55
N ALA A 101 11.58 -6.27 19.55
CA ALA A 101 12.35 -5.74 20.67
C ALA A 101 12.24 -4.21 20.76
N PHE A 102 12.10 -3.51 19.63
CA PHE A 102 11.90 -2.05 19.63
C PHE A 102 10.46 -1.70 20.01
N ALA A 103 9.50 -2.53 19.63
CA ALA A 103 8.11 -2.39 20.07
C ALA A 103 7.95 -2.49 21.61
N GLN A 104 8.88 -3.13 22.31
CA GLN A 104 8.89 -3.22 23.78
C GLN A 104 9.54 -2.00 24.46
N ASP A 105 10.16 -1.11 23.70
CA ASP A 105 10.94 0.05 24.19
C ASP A 105 10.67 1.30 23.34
N LEU A 106 9.38 1.51 23.00
CA LEU A 106 8.92 2.61 22.15
C LEU A 106 9.28 3.99 22.73
N ASP A 107 9.26 4.13 24.06
CA ASP A 107 9.59 5.38 24.75
C ASP A 107 11.02 5.85 24.44
N ARG A 108 11.95 4.93 24.20
CA ARG A 108 13.35 5.26 23.87
C ARG A 108 13.62 5.24 22.36
N LYS A 109 12.93 4.38 21.61
CA LYS A 109 13.20 4.16 20.19
C LYS A 109 12.37 5.05 19.26
N GLY A 110 11.24 5.57 19.71
CA GLY A 110 10.34 6.41 18.92
C GLY A 110 9.51 5.62 17.89
N ASP A 111 9.98 4.46 17.43
CA ASP A 111 9.23 3.54 16.57
C ASP A 111 9.53 2.05 16.87
N ALA A 112 8.71 1.17 16.29
CA ALA A 112 8.87 -0.28 16.36
C ALA A 112 9.60 -0.86 15.14
N PHE A 113 10.11 -0.02 14.24
CA PHE A 113 10.67 -0.44 12.97
C PHE A 113 12.17 -0.18 12.97
N ASP A 114 12.93 -1.19 12.57
CA ASP A 114 14.27 -0.90 12.13
C ASP A 114 14.22 -0.09 10.84
N GLY A 115 15.23 0.76 10.67
CA GLY A 115 15.52 1.37 9.39
C GLY A 115 15.83 0.33 8.32
N ARG A 116 16.15 0.83 7.13
CA ARG A 116 16.44 -0.02 5.98
C ARG A 116 17.63 -0.97 6.25
N ASP A 117 17.40 -2.28 6.16
CA ASP A 117 18.42 -3.33 6.37
C ASP A 117 18.19 -4.52 5.43
N VAL A 118 19.28 -5.11 4.93
CA VAL A 118 19.30 -6.25 3.98
C VAL A 118 18.60 -7.50 4.49
N ARG A 119 18.42 -7.64 5.81
CA ARG A 119 17.65 -8.74 6.39
C ARG A 119 16.16 -8.64 6.12
N TYR A 120 15.68 -7.45 5.78
CA TYR A 120 14.26 -7.20 5.49
C TYR A 120 14.00 -7.12 4.00
N SER A 121 12.86 -7.67 3.59
CA SER A 121 12.36 -7.62 2.22
C SER A 121 10.89 -7.99 2.20
N TRP A 122 10.27 -8.10 1.02
CA TRP A 122 8.92 -8.62 0.88
C TRP A 122 8.76 -10.08 1.35
N LEU A 123 9.85 -10.84 1.47
CA LEU A 123 9.85 -12.20 2.04
C LEU A 123 9.97 -12.22 3.56
N ASN A 124 10.52 -11.15 4.15
CA ASN A 124 10.79 -11.07 5.58
C ASN A 124 10.60 -9.61 6.04
N PRO A 125 9.37 -9.16 6.31
CA PRO A 125 9.13 -7.79 6.76
C PRO A 125 9.34 -7.62 8.28
N GLY A 126 9.83 -8.63 8.98
CA GLY A 126 10.03 -8.61 10.43
C GLY A 126 8.80 -9.02 11.25
N PHE A 127 7.70 -9.40 10.60
CA PHE A 127 6.51 -9.96 11.22
C PHE A 127 5.94 -11.11 10.36
N ALA A 128 5.07 -11.93 10.95
CA ALA A 128 4.48 -13.06 10.23
C ALA A 128 3.50 -12.59 9.15
N GLN A 129 3.72 -13.04 7.90
CA GLN A 129 2.79 -12.86 6.80
C GLN A 129 2.44 -14.20 6.15
N GLY A 130 1.14 -14.42 5.94
CA GLY A 130 0.63 -15.52 5.12
C GLY A 130 0.60 -15.17 3.64
N ASP A 131 0.35 -16.17 2.80
CA ASP A 131 0.29 -16.02 1.34
C ASP A 131 -0.89 -15.15 0.85
N ASP A 132 -1.93 -15.02 1.68
CA ASP A 132 -3.13 -14.21 1.48
C ASP A 132 -3.04 -12.80 2.10
N HIS A 133 -1.99 -12.51 2.87
CA HIS A 133 -1.73 -11.18 3.41
C HIS A 133 -1.21 -10.22 2.32
N PRO A 134 -1.41 -8.90 2.47
CA PRO A 134 -0.86 -7.91 1.56
C PRO A 134 0.67 -7.97 1.53
N VAL A 135 1.26 -7.96 0.35
CA VAL A 135 2.71 -7.89 0.19
C VAL A 135 3.22 -6.53 0.67
N THR A 136 4.33 -6.53 1.40
CA THR A 136 4.99 -5.31 1.90
C THR A 136 6.43 -5.22 1.39
N ASN A 137 7.16 -4.14 1.71
CA ASN A 137 8.53 -3.92 1.21
C ASN A 137 8.66 -3.98 -0.32
N VAL A 138 7.60 -3.56 -1.01
CA VAL A 138 7.55 -3.38 -2.46
C VAL A 138 7.64 -1.89 -2.77
N THR A 139 8.46 -1.52 -3.74
CA THR A 139 8.59 -0.13 -4.14
C THR A 139 7.54 0.25 -5.19
N TRP A 140 7.45 1.54 -5.50
CA TRP A 140 6.64 2.00 -6.63
C TRP A 140 7.08 1.34 -7.95
N HIS A 141 8.39 1.14 -8.15
CA HIS A 141 8.90 0.51 -9.37
C HIS A 141 8.51 -0.97 -9.45
N ASP A 142 8.54 -1.71 -8.33
CA ASP A 142 8.08 -3.09 -8.25
C ASP A 142 6.58 -3.21 -8.58
N ALA A 143 5.76 -2.31 -8.00
CA ALA A 143 4.32 -2.28 -8.24
C ALA A 143 3.99 -1.99 -9.71
N VAL A 144 4.66 -1.02 -10.32
CA VAL A 144 4.49 -0.69 -11.75
C VAL A 144 4.96 -1.82 -12.65
N ALA A 145 6.06 -2.49 -12.32
CA ALA A 145 6.56 -3.64 -13.07
C ALA A 145 5.54 -4.78 -13.08
N MET A 146 4.94 -5.10 -11.93
CA MET A 146 3.88 -6.10 -11.83
C MET A 146 2.63 -5.70 -12.64
N ALA A 147 2.18 -4.45 -12.53
CA ALA A 147 1.01 -3.98 -13.27
C ALA A 147 1.20 -4.08 -14.79
N ARG A 148 2.41 -3.77 -15.30
CA ARG A 148 2.76 -3.93 -16.71
C ARG A 148 2.78 -5.39 -17.12
N TRP A 149 3.47 -6.24 -16.35
CA TRP A 149 3.54 -7.67 -16.64
C TRP A 149 2.16 -8.34 -16.69
N LEU A 150 1.23 -7.94 -15.82
CA LEU A 150 -0.16 -8.42 -15.86
C LEU A 150 -0.97 -7.89 -17.05
N SER A 151 -0.61 -6.72 -17.59
CA SER A 151 -1.30 -6.13 -18.74
C SER A 151 -0.90 -6.80 -20.06
N ASP A 152 0.28 -7.40 -20.11
CA ASP A 152 0.80 -8.13 -21.27
C ASP A 152 0.39 -9.62 -21.30
N LYS A 153 -0.36 -10.08 -20.28
CA LYS A 153 -0.72 -11.48 -20.02
C LYS A 153 -2.16 -11.83 -20.39
#